data_AF-A0A6L8LGI1-F1
#
_entry.id   AF-A0A6L8LGI1-F1
#
_cell.length_a   1.000
_cell.length_b   1.000
_cell.length_c   1.000
_cell.angle_alpha   90.00
_cell.angle_beta   90.00
_cell.angle_gamma   90.00
#
_symmetry.space_group_name_H-M   'P 1'
#
loop_
_entity.id
_entity.type
_entity.pdbx_description
1 polymer ?
#
loop_
_entity_poly.entity_id
_entity_poly.type
_entity_poly.pdbx_seq_one_letter_code
_entity_poly.pdbx_strand_id
1 'polypeptide(L)'
;MIEVTFDTGFAEVRFWAKGEGISGHRSGPKTWPKPVTPGPIDWCHLDALVLNCSAGSVFEVGLDYTEKHGWKAWEEGGEALMCALFEHVDGHQAAIGLRDYEWAEEHMNLTVQDAAKLPAKAWAKYKANSSAEREFEISLALTNSPADDMEALSPWLYVDKILKF
;
A
#
# COMPACT_ATOMS: atom_id res chain seq x y z
N MET A 1 -16.63 -3.77 7.98
CA MET A 1 -15.70 -3.30 6.94
C MET A 1 -15.19 -1.94 7.36
N ILE A 2 -13.89 -1.71 7.22
CA ILE A 2 -13.21 -0.44 7.46
C ILE A 2 -12.51 -0.06 6.15
N GLU A 3 -12.62 1.18 5.71
CA GLU A 3 -11.96 1.62 4.48
C GLU A 3 -11.58 3.10 4.55
N VAL A 4 -10.60 3.46 3.72
CA VAL A 4 -10.19 4.83 3.43
C VAL A 4 -10.03 4.98 1.93
N THR A 5 -10.50 6.13 1.41
CA THR A 5 -10.36 6.50 0.01
C THR A 5 -9.41 7.68 -0.12
N PHE A 6 -8.52 7.63 -1.10
CA PHE A 6 -7.60 8.70 -1.47
C PHE A 6 -7.93 9.12 -2.90
N ASP A 7 -8.24 10.40 -3.07
CA ASP A 7 -8.42 11.03 -4.37
C ASP A 7 -7.12 11.74 -4.75
N THR A 8 -6.25 11.07 -5.52
CA THR A 8 -4.91 11.58 -5.85
C THR A 8 -4.87 12.21 -7.24
N GLY A 9 -3.73 12.77 -7.65
CA GLY A 9 -3.54 13.23 -9.03
C GLY A 9 -3.56 12.09 -10.07
N PHE A 10 -3.27 10.85 -9.66
CA PHE A 10 -3.04 9.72 -10.56
C PHE A 10 -4.09 8.61 -10.49
N ALA A 11 -4.77 8.44 -9.35
CA ALA A 11 -5.79 7.41 -9.17
C ALA A 11 -6.79 7.77 -8.07
N GLU A 12 -7.97 7.16 -8.15
CA GLU A 12 -8.85 6.98 -6.98
C GLU A 12 -8.47 5.67 -6.31
N VAL A 13 -7.94 5.73 -5.08
CA VAL A 13 -7.38 4.58 -4.35
C VAL A 13 -8.29 4.25 -3.16
N ARG A 14 -8.64 2.99 -2.99
CA ARG A 14 -9.40 2.47 -1.84
C ARG A 14 -8.57 1.43 -1.11
N PHE A 15 -8.22 1.75 0.12
CA PHE A 15 -7.55 0.83 1.03
C PHE A 15 -8.57 0.33 2.06
N TRP A 16 -8.74 -0.98 2.17
CA TRP A 16 -9.84 -1.55 2.94
C TRP A 16 -9.44 -2.79 3.72
N ALA A 17 -10.22 -3.05 4.78
CA ALA A 17 -10.21 -4.28 5.54
C ALA A 17 -11.65 -4.76 5.80
N LYS A 18 -11.91 -6.05 5.60
CA LYS A 18 -13.23 -6.65 5.83
C LYS A 18 -13.10 -8.06 6.39
N GLY A 19 -14.06 -8.49 7.20
CA GLY A 19 -14.04 -9.80 7.84
C GLY A 19 -15.10 -9.88 8.92
N GLU A 20 -15.42 -11.10 9.36
CA GLU A 20 -16.30 -11.31 10.51
C GLU A 20 -15.51 -11.18 11.80
N GLY A 21 -16.07 -10.49 12.80
CA GLY A 21 -15.43 -10.34 14.11
C GLY A 21 -14.20 -9.43 14.13
N ILE A 22 -14.00 -8.63 13.09
CA ILE A 22 -13.03 -7.53 13.11
C ILE A 22 -13.74 -6.19 13.34
N SER A 23 -13.08 -5.33 14.10
CA SER A 23 -13.40 -3.91 14.18
C SER A 23 -12.12 -3.12 13.93
N GLY A 24 -12.22 -1.82 13.69
CA GLY A 24 -11.03 -1.03 13.42
C GLY A 24 -11.35 0.43 13.14
N HIS A 25 -10.30 1.18 12.89
CA HIS A 25 -10.37 2.59 12.53
C HIS A 25 -9.20 2.96 11.64
N ARG A 26 -9.31 4.12 10.97
CA ARG A 26 -8.19 4.75 10.27
C ARG A 26 -7.32 5.46 11.31
N SER A 27 -6.01 5.20 11.29
CA SER A 27 -5.02 5.92 12.13
C SER A 27 -4.93 7.39 11.72
N GLY A 28 -5.06 7.64 10.41
CA GLY A 28 -4.99 8.96 9.80
C GLY A 28 -3.63 9.19 9.14
N PRO A 29 -3.47 10.34 8.47
CA PRO A 29 -2.21 10.67 7.80
C PRO A 29 -1.08 10.70 8.82
N LYS A 30 -0.04 9.91 8.56
CA LYS A 30 1.18 9.85 9.38
C LYS A 30 2.23 10.78 8.81
N THR A 31 3.11 11.27 9.69
CA THR A 31 4.36 11.88 9.25
C THR A 31 5.19 10.80 8.56
N TRP A 32 5.40 10.92 7.26
CA TRP A 32 6.31 10.01 6.56
C TRP A 32 7.77 10.41 6.80
N PRO A 33 8.67 9.43 6.98
CA PRO A 33 10.09 9.70 6.96
C PRO A 33 10.50 10.23 5.57
N LYS A 34 11.63 10.94 5.49
CA LYS A 34 12.22 11.42 4.23
C LYS A 34 13.43 10.55 3.87
N PRO A 35 13.23 9.30 3.42
CA PRO A 35 14.35 8.47 3.00
C PRO A 35 15.08 9.10 1.83
N VAL A 36 16.39 8.88 1.78
CA VAL A 36 17.22 9.29 0.64
C VAL A 36 16.81 8.45 -0.57
N THR A 37 16.37 9.09 -1.64
CA THR A 37 15.99 8.48 -2.93
C THR A 37 16.76 9.17 -4.07
N PRO A 38 16.92 8.53 -5.25
CA PRO A 38 17.70 9.06 -6.36
C PRO A 38 17.16 10.38 -6.94
N GLY A 39 15.85 10.61 -6.85
CA GLY A 39 15.19 11.83 -7.33
C GLY A 39 14.22 12.44 -6.32
N PRO A 40 13.62 13.59 -6.65
CA PRO A 40 12.67 14.26 -5.78
C PRO A 40 11.34 13.51 -5.69
N ILE A 41 10.70 13.59 -4.52
CA ILE A 41 9.29 13.23 -4.31
C ILE A 41 8.51 14.52 -4.08
N ASP A 42 7.64 14.86 -5.02
CA ASP A 42 6.83 16.08 -4.97
C ASP A 42 5.66 15.94 -3.99
N TRP A 43 5.13 14.72 -3.88
CA TRP A 43 4.02 14.42 -3.00
C TRP A 43 4.12 13.00 -2.47
N CYS A 44 3.78 12.84 -1.19
CA CYS A 44 3.68 11.53 -0.55
C CYS A 44 2.44 11.51 0.35
N HIS A 45 1.96 10.31 0.66
CA HIS A 45 0.98 10.06 1.69
C HIS A 45 1.27 8.73 2.38
N LEU A 46 1.25 8.71 3.72
CA LEU A 46 1.32 7.51 4.53
C LEU A 46 0.09 7.47 5.43
N ASP A 47 -0.63 6.37 5.44
CA ASP A 47 -1.80 6.15 6.29
C ASP A 47 -1.86 4.70 6.75
N ALA A 48 -2.75 4.40 7.69
CA ALA A 48 -2.92 3.05 8.20
C ALA A 48 -4.35 2.73 8.61
N LEU A 49 -4.71 1.46 8.46
CA LEU A 49 -5.87 0.85 9.11
C LEU A 49 -5.42 0.09 10.34
N VAL A 50 -6.01 0.43 11.49
CA VAL A 50 -5.78 -0.22 12.77
C VAL A 50 -6.94 -1.17 13.03
N LEU A 51 -6.64 -2.47 13.09
CA LEU A 51 -7.61 -3.56 13.17
C LEU A 51 -7.52 -4.25 14.52
N ASN A 52 -8.66 -4.33 15.20
CA ASN A 52 -8.87 -5.12 16.38
C ASN A 52 -9.49 -6.46 15.97
N CYS A 53 -8.70 -7.53 16.07
CA CYS A 53 -9.06 -8.87 15.63
C CYS A 53 -9.11 -9.82 16.83
N SER A 54 -10.12 -10.68 16.91
CA SER A 54 -10.12 -11.77 17.90
C SER A 54 -9.23 -12.92 17.44
N ALA A 55 -8.64 -13.68 18.36
CA ALA A 55 -7.90 -14.89 18.00
C ALA A 55 -8.80 -15.86 17.21
N GLY A 56 -8.31 -16.37 16.09
CA GLY A 56 -9.05 -17.23 15.16
C GLY A 56 -9.93 -16.50 14.14
N SER A 57 -10.12 -15.17 14.27
CA SER A 57 -10.89 -14.39 13.28
C SER A 57 -10.21 -14.40 11.91
N VAL A 58 -11.03 -14.36 10.86
CA VAL A 58 -10.57 -14.35 9.47
C VAL A 58 -11.00 -13.06 8.81
N PHE A 59 -10.04 -12.39 8.17
CA PHE A 59 -10.24 -11.10 7.53
C PHE A 59 -9.39 -10.94 6.28
N GLU A 60 -9.78 -9.99 5.43
CA GLU A 60 -9.10 -9.62 4.20
C GLU A 60 -8.68 -8.16 4.30
N VAL A 61 -7.46 -7.87 3.85
CA VAL A 61 -6.94 -6.53 3.64
C VAL A 61 -6.62 -6.40 2.16
N GLY A 62 -7.00 -5.28 1.55
CA GLY A 62 -6.79 -5.12 0.12
C GLY A 62 -6.78 -3.67 -0.35
N LEU A 63 -6.33 -3.53 -1.59
CA LEU A 63 -6.16 -2.29 -2.30
C LEU A 63 -6.90 -2.35 -3.62
N ASP A 64 -7.82 -1.41 -3.81
CA ASP A 64 -8.44 -1.12 -5.09
C ASP A 64 -7.94 0.22 -5.60
N TYR A 65 -7.82 0.35 -6.92
CA TYR A 65 -7.61 1.65 -7.55
C TYR A 65 -8.30 1.72 -8.91
N THR A 66 -8.55 2.95 -9.35
CA THR A 66 -8.97 3.30 -10.70
C THR A 66 -8.08 4.42 -11.19
N GLU A 67 -7.39 4.20 -12.31
CA GLU A 67 -6.49 5.16 -12.94
C GLU A 67 -7.27 6.40 -13.39
N LYS A 68 -6.67 7.59 -13.21
CA LYS A 68 -7.20 8.82 -13.78
C LYS A 68 -6.77 8.98 -15.24
N HIS A 69 -7.46 9.86 -15.96
CA HIS A 69 -7.14 10.13 -17.36
C HIS A 69 -5.66 10.52 -17.53
N GLY A 70 -5.01 9.95 -18.53
CA GLY A 70 -3.59 10.17 -18.84
C GLY A 70 -2.62 9.29 -18.04
N TRP A 71 -3.11 8.64 -16.98
CA TRP A 71 -2.33 7.68 -16.19
C TRP A 71 -2.59 6.26 -16.64
N LYS A 72 -1.54 5.43 -16.53
CA LYS A 72 -1.62 3.99 -16.72
C LYS A 72 -0.89 3.31 -15.59
N ALA A 73 -1.54 2.36 -14.94
CA ALA A 73 -0.90 1.49 -13.98
C ALA A 73 -0.18 0.37 -14.74
N TRP A 74 1.01 0.07 -14.26
CA TRP A 74 1.80 -1.08 -14.65
C TRP A 74 2.35 -1.69 -13.37
N GLU A 75 2.29 -3.00 -13.31
CA GLU A 75 2.49 -3.71 -12.05
C GLU A 75 3.92 -4.23 -11.97
N GLU A 76 4.62 -3.82 -10.92
CA GLU A 76 5.93 -4.34 -10.57
C GLU A 76 5.90 -4.80 -9.11
N GLY A 77 6.27 -6.05 -8.87
CA GLY A 77 6.40 -6.61 -7.53
C GLY A 77 7.75 -6.23 -6.92
N GLY A 78 7.76 -5.80 -5.65
CA GLY A 78 8.99 -5.69 -4.88
C GLY A 78 9.26 -6.97 -4.09
N GLU A 79 10.52 -7.21 -3.67
CA GLU A 79 10.87 -8.38 -2.83
C GLU A 79 10.11 -8.42 -1.48
N ALA A 80 9.59 -7.28 -1.00
CA ALA A 80 8.98 -7.16 0.33
C ALA A 80 7.66 -6.36 0.36
N LEU A 81 7.09 -6.01 -0.79
CA LEU A 81 5.82 -5.28 -0.84
C LEU A 81 4.99 -5.54 -2.11
N MET A 82 3.69 -5.35 -1.95
CA MET A 82 2.75 -5.27 -3.05
C MET A 82 2.69 -3.81 -3.53
N CYS A 83 3.23 -3.54 -4.71
CA CYS A 83 3.30 -2.20 -5.30
C CYS A 83 2.50 -2.14 -6.62
N ALA A 84 1.86 -1.01 -6.89
CA ALA A 84 1.43 -0.65 -8.22
C ALA A 84 2.08 0.67 -8.62
N LEU A 85 2.72 0.67 -9.80
CA LEU A 85 3.33 1.85 -10.38
C LEU A 85 2.37 2.47 -11.37
N PHE A 86 2.48 3.79 -11.53
CA PHE A 86 1.68 4.56 -12.46
C PHE A 86 2.59 5.46 -13.26
N GLU A 87 2.38 5.47 -14.57
CA GLU A 87 3.06 6.35 -15.51
C GLU A 87 2.03 7.27 -16.17
N HIS A 88 2.34 8.56 -16.24
CA HIS A 88 1.58 9.53 -17.00
C HIS A 88 2.18 9.75 -18.38
N VAL A 89 1.36 10.10 -19.37
CA VAL A 89 1.82 10.44 -20.73
C VAL A 89 2.83 11.60 -20.79
N ASP A 90 2.86 12.45 -19.77
CA ASP A 90 3.81 13.57 -19.63
C ASP A 90 5.09 13.18 -18.86
N GLY A 91 5.29 11.89 -18.57
CA GLY A 91 6.48 11.36 -17.90
C GLY A 91 6.45 11.41 -16.37
N HIS A 92 5.32 11.78 -15.76
CA HIS A 92 5.14 11.70 -14.30
C HIS A 92 5.12 10.23 -13.84
N GLN A 93 5.64 9.98 -12.65
CA GLN A 93 5.70 8.65 -12.04
C GLN A 93 5.05 8.67 -10.67
N ALA A 94 4.23 7.67 -10.37
CA ALA A 94 3.66 7.49 -9.06
C ALA A 94 3.68 6.02 -8.63
N ALA A 95 3.58 5.79 -7.33
CA ALA A 95 3.55 4.47 -6.73
C ALA A 95 2.54 4.43 -5.59
N ILE A 96 1.88 3.28 -5.44
CA ILE A 96 1.11 2.92 -4.24
C ILE A 96 1.62 1.57 -3.74
N GLY A 97 1.73 1.40 -2.43
CA GLY A 97 2.16 0.13 -1.88
C GLY A 97 1.54 -0.21 -0.54
N LEU A 98 1.46 -1.52 -0.31
CA LEU A 98 1.16 -2.16 0.96
C LEU A 98 2.31 -3.10 1.32
N ARG A 99 2.53 -3.33 2.62
CA ARG A 99 3.41 -4.41 3.08
C ARG A 99 3.00 -5.74 2.44
N ASP A 100 3.98 -6.54 2.05
CA ASP A 100 3.72 -7.88 1.52
C ASP A 100 3.03 -8.77 2.57
N TYR A 101 2.21 -9.71 2.11
CA TYR A 101 1.43 -10.57 3.00
C TYR A 101 2.31 -11.56 3.80
N GLU A 102 3.46 -11.97 3.27
CA GLU A 102 4.46 -12.80 3.95
C GLU A 102 5.12 -11.98 5.07
N TRP A 103 5.44 -10.70 4.81
CA TRP A 103 5.93 -9.80 5.85
C TRP A 103 4.91 -9.66 6.99
N ALA A 104 3.63 -9.45 6.65
CA ALA A 104 2.57 -9.32 7.65
C ALA A 104 2.37 -10.63 8.46
N GLU A 105 2.50 -11.80 7.83
CA GLU A 105 2.46 -13.10 8.49
C GLU A 105 3.56 -13.21 9.55
N GLU A 106 4.80 -12.93 9.16
CA GLU A 106 5.99 -13.03 10.00
C GLU A 106 5.98 -12.03 11.18
N HIS A 107 5.46 -10.82 10.96
CA HIS A 107 5.61 -9.71 11.92
C HIS A 107 4.34 -9.42 12.74
N MET A 108 3.15 -9.80 12.28
CA MET A 108 1.88 -9.45 12.94
C MET A 108 1.17 -10.62 13.63
N ASN A 109 1.83 -11.79 13.73
CA ASN A 109 1.25 -13.00 14.30
C ASN A 109 -0.09 -13.38 13.63
N LEU A 110 -0.03 -13.48 12.31
CA LEU A 110 -1.12 -13.87 11.43
C LEU A 110 -0.76 -15.18 10.72
N THR A 111 -1.72 -15.80 10.06
CA THR A 111 -1.48 -16.86 9.09
C THR A 111 -2.17 -16.52 7.80
N VAL A 112 -1.43 -16.51 6.69
CA VAL A 112 -2.00 -16.24 5.36
C VAL A 112 -2.84 -17.43 4.93
N GLN A 113 -4.10 -17.17 4.61
CA GLN A 113 -5.05 -18.18 4.15
C GLN A 113 -5.13 -18.20 2.63
N ASP A 114 -5.08 -17.04 2.01
CA ASP A 114 -5.14 -16.84 0.56
C ASP A 114 -4.63 -15.43 0.24
N ALA A 115 -4.14 -15.21 -0.97
CA ALA A 115 -3.73 -13.89 -1.43
C ALA A 115 -3.77 -13.83 -2.95
N ALA A 116 -4.26 -12.73 -3.50
CA ALA A 116 -4.02 -12.44 -4.90
C ALA A 116 -2.59 -11.95 -5.10
N LYS A 117 -1.90 -12.59 -6.04
CA LYS A 117 -0.64 -12.07 -6.58
C LYS A 117 -0.93 -11.26 -7.83
N LEU A 118 -0.06 -10.29 -8.11
CA LEU A 118 -0.08 -9.50 -9.34
C LEU A 118 -0.16 -10.44 -10.56
N PRO A 119 -0.95 -10.10 -11.62
CA PRO A 119 -1.47 -8.78 -11.96
C PRO A 119 -2.89 -8.47 -11.46
N ALA A 120 -3.36 -9.18 -10.44
CA ALA A 120 -4.63 -8.84 -9.80
C ALA A 120 -4.40 -7.77 -8.72
N LYS A 121 -5.41 -6.91 -8.52
CA LYS A 121 -5.46 -5.95 -7.41
C LYS A 121 -5.07 -6.62 -6.08
N ALA A 122 -4.10 -6.03 -5.40
CA ALA A 122 -3.49 -6.60 -4.21
C ALA A 122 -4.52 -6.83 -3.10
N TRP A 123 -4.64 -8.08 -2.64
CA TRP A 123 -5.34 -8.41 -1.41
C TRP A 123 -4.77 -9.67 -0.79
N ALA A 124 -4.90 -9.77 0.53
CA ALA A 124 -4.53 -10.95 1.28
C ALA A 124 -5.56 -11.24 2.39
N LYS A 125 -5.82 -12.52 2.57
CA LYS A 125 -6.72 -13.07 3.58
C LYS A 125 -5.89 -13.67 4.70
N TYR A 126 -6.17 -13.25 5.91
CA TYR A 126 -5.43 -13.63 7.10
C TYR A 126 -6.35 -14.30 8.11
N LYS A 127 -5.77 -15.21 8.89
CA LYS A 127 -6.30 -15.69 10.16
C LYS A 127 -5.48 -15.09 11.29
N ALA A 128 -6.13 -14.44 12.26
CA ALA A 128 -5.45 -13.91 13.43
C ALA A 128 -5.05 -15.04 14.39
N ASN A 129 -3.77 -15.16 14.75
CA ASN A 129 -3.33 -16.16 15.73
C ASN A 129 -3.42 -15.67 17.18
N SER A 130 -3.65 -14.37 17.39
CA SER A 130 -3.85 -13.75 18.70
C SER A 130 -4.81 -12.57 18.62
N SER A 131 -5.33 -12.15 19.78
CA SER A 131 -6.33 -11.08 19.92
C SER A 131 -5.76 -9.65 20.02
N ALA A 132 -4.56 -9.43 19.51
CA ALA A 132 -3.94 -8.11 19.58
C ALA A 132 -4.42 -7.18 18.46
N GLU A 133 -4.01 -5.91 18.52
CA GLU A 133 -4.27 -4.91 17.49
C GLU A 133 -3.23 -5.02 16.37
N ARG A 134 -3.62 -4.74 15.13
CA ARG A 134 -2.79 -4.92 13.92
C ARG A 134 -2.89 -3.66 13.09
N GLU A 135 -1.76 -3.14 12.68
CA GLU A 135 -1.71 -1.93 11.87
C GLU A 135 -1.24 -2.29 10.46
N PHE A 136 -2.08 -2.06 9.47
CA PHE A 136 -1.74 -2.22 8.06
C PHE A 136 -1.57 -0.85 7.44
N GLU A 137 -0.41 -0.62 6.84
CA GLU A 137 -0.02 0.67 6.29
C GLU A 137 -0.13 0.70 4.77
N ILE A 138 -0.48 1.88 4.25
CA ILE A 138 -0.44 2.22 2.83
C ILE A 138 0.46 3.43 2.62
N SER A 139 1.34 3.35 1.63
CA SER A 139 2.15 4.49 1.18
C SER A 139 1.82 4.83 -0.27
N LEU A 140 1.72 6.11 -0.58
CA LEU A 140 1.53 6.66 -1.92
C LEU A 140 2.62 7.71 -2.17
N ALA A 141 3.20 7.74 -3.36
CA ALA A 141 4.23 8.71 -3.74
C ALA A 141 4.09 9.15 -5.20
N LEU A 142 4.50 10.38 -5.51
CA LEU A 142 4.45 10.99 -6.84
C LEU A 142 5.71 11.84 -7.09
N THR A 143 6.22 11.72 -8.30
CA THR A 143 7.26 12.57 -8.90
C THR A 143 6.76 13.07 -10.26
N ASN A 144 6.69 14.39 -10.44
CA ASN A 144 6.17 15.03 -11.64
C ASN A 144 7.22 15.22 -12.74
N SER A 145 8.51 15.23 -12.44
CA SER A 145 9.51 15.52 -13.48
C SER A 145 10.80 14.79 -13.21
N PRO A 146 10.81 13.44 -13.32
CA PRO A 146 12.05 12.69 -13.23
C PRO A 146 12.98 13.11 -14.39
N ALA A 147 14.24 13.41 -14.06
CA ALA A 147 15.22 13.81 -15.07
C ALA A 147 15.77 12.63 -15.88
N ASP A 148 15.73 11.42 -15.32
CA ASP A 148 16.21 10.18 -15.93
C ASP A 148 15.46 8.95 -15.39
N ASP A 149 15.79 7.77 -15.94
CA ASP A 149 15.18 6.49 -15.56
C ASP A 149 15.40 6.15 -14.08
N MET A 150 16.49 6.62 -13.47
CA MET A 150 16.76 6.37 -12.04
C MET A 150 15.85 7.22 -11.16
N GLU A 151 15.64 8.49 -11.52
CA GLU A 151 14.67 9.35 -10.85
C GLU A 151 13.23 8.86 -11.06
N ALA A 152 12.92 8.27 -12.21
CA ALA A 152 11.61 7.68 -12.50
C ALA A 152 11.22 6.56 -11.50
N LEU A 153 12.21 5.86 -10.94
CA LEU A 153 12.02 4.83 -9.91
C LEU A 153 11.83 5.41 -8.49
N SER A 154 11.96 6.73 -8.30
CA SER A 154 11.92 7.35 -6.97
C SER A 154 10.62 7.07 -6.21
N PRO A 155 9.42 7.17 -6.80
CA PRO A 155 8.17 6.85 -6.10
C PRO A 155 8.15 5.42 -5.56
N TRP A 156 8.60 4.45 -6.36
CA TRP A 156 8.71 3.05 -5.95
C TRP A 156 9.66 2.89 -4.77
N LEU A 157 10.89 3.43 -4.90
CA LEU A 157 11.90 3.38 -3.84
C LEU A 157 11.44 4.07 -2.56
N TYR A 158 10.65 5.13 -2.68
CA TYR A 158 10.13 5.87 -1.55
C TYR A 158 9.08 5.06 -0.80
N VAL A 159 8.12 4.48 -1.52
CA VAL A 159 7.11 3.57 -0.97
C VAL A 159 7.78 2.36 -0.30
N ASP A 160 8.76 1.73 -0.96
CA ASP A 160 9.51 0.59 -0.41
C ASP A 160 10.22 0.94 0.89
N LYS A 161 10.96 2.06 0.89
CA LYS A 161 11.72 2.47 2.08
C LYS A 161 10.82 2.90 3.22
N ILE A 162 9.73 3.64 2.96
CA ILE A 162 8.80 4.04 4.02
C ILE A 162 8.16 2.81 4.63
N LEU A 163 7.64 1.93 3.77
CA LEU A 163 6.95 0.78 4.27
C LEU A 163 7.92 -0.09 5.03
N LYS A 164 9.19 -0.30 4.63
CA LYS A 164 10.19 -1.14 5.34
C LYS A 164 10.44 -0.84 6.83
N PHE A 165 10.25 0.39 7.30
CA PHE A 165 10.49 0.76 8.71
C PHE A 165 9.22 0.66 9.58
#